data_AF-A0A3C0SZ94-F1
#
_entry.id   AF-A0A3C0SZ94-F1
#
_cell.length_a   1.000
_cell.length_b   1.000
_cell.length_c   1.000
_cell.angle_alpha   90.00
_cell.angle_beta   90.00
_cell.angle_gamma   90.00
#
_symmetry.space_group_name_H-M   'P 1'
#
loop_
_entity.id
_entity.type
_entity.pdbx_description
1 polymer ?
#
loop_
_entity_poly.entity_id
_entity_poly.type
_entity_poly.pdbx_seq_one_letter_code
_entity_poly.pdbx_strand_id
1 'polypeptide(L)'
;GWLSAGRHSLRELQVDIIEPEQKPEDYETIIVCTPIWASNIAPPVRTYLSNNKGRFKNISYLLTYSGSGQDKVLAKLEELGGKAFKTVHFSDFERKSNVWIEKLTAFANEL
;
A
#
# COMPACT_ATOMS: atom_id res chain seq x y z
N GLY A 1 -7.99 5.25 16.90
CA GLY A 1 -9.33 4.80 16.47
C GLY A 1 -9.61 5.22 15.04
N TRP A 2 -10.59 4.62 14.35
CA TRP A 2 -10.87 4.87 12.91
C TRP A 2 -11.02 6.37 12.55
N LEU A 3 -11.66 7.17 13.42
CA LEU A 3 -11.80 8.62 13.25
C LEU A 3 -10.49 9.40 13.39
N SER A 4 -9.60 8.98 14.30
CA SER A 4 -8.28 9.63 14.46
C SER A 4 -7.37 9.29 13.30
N ALA A 5 -7.42 8.04 12.82
CA ALA A 5 -6.67 7.58 11.68
C ALA A 5 -7.08 8.29 10.38
N GLY A 6 -8.38 8.48 10.15
CA GLY A 6 -8.87 9.28 9.01
C GLY A 6 -8.45 10.76 9.08
N ARG A 7 -8.41 11.35 10.28
CA ARG A 7 -7.95 12.73 10.49
C ARG A 7 -6.43 12.88 10.31
N HIS A 8 -5.65 11.86 10.65
CA HIS A 8 -4.21 11.80 10.39
C HIS A 8 -3.91 11.57 8.89
N SER A 9 -4.71 10.74 8.19
CA SER A 9 -4.63 10.60 6.72
C SER A 9 -4.86 11.92 6.00
N LEU A 10 -5.73 12.78 6.54
CA LEU A 10 -6.05 14.09 5.94
C LEU A 10 -4.95 15.13 6.16
N ARG A 11 -4.19 15.03 7.26
CA ARG A 11 -3.15 16.01 7.64
C ARG A 11 -1.74 15.64 7.17
N GLU A 12 -1.58 14.53 6.45
CA GLU A 12 -0.27 14.04 5.95
C GLU A 12 0.80 13.91 7.04
N LEU A 13 0.41 13.79 8.31
CA LEU A 13 1.33 13.70 9.43
C LEU A 13 2.05 12.36 9.38
N GLN A 14 3.38 12.40 9.40
CA GLN A 14 4.20 11.23 9.69
C GLN A 14 3.82 10.77 11.10
N VAL A 15 3.35 9.53 11.20
CA VAL A 15 3.04 8.91 12.49
C VAL A 15 4.23 8.06 12.90
N ASP A 16 4.55 8.06 14.19
CA ASP A 16 5.55 7.14 14.73
C ASP A 16 5.09 5.70 14.48
N ILE A 17 5.94 4.92 13.82
CA ILE A 17 5.75 3.49 13.60
C ILE A 17 6.81 2.74 14.39
N ILE A 18 6.43 1.58 14.91
CA ILE A 18 7.42 0.63 15.41
C ILE A 18 8.21 0.17 14.19
N GLU A 19 9.53 0.40 14.20
CA GLU A 19 10.37 -0.03 13.09
C GLU A 19 10.37 -1.56 13.01
N PRO A 20 10.15 -2.13 11.81
CA PRO A 20 10.26 -3.57 11.64
C PRO A 20 11.71 -4.00 11.83
N GLU A 21 11.91 -5.13 12.51
CA GLU A 21 13.24 -5.74 12.73
C GLU A 21 13.91 -6.16 11.42
N GLN A 22 13.09 -6.44 10.40
CA GLN A 22 13.52 -6.87 9.08
C GLN A 22 13.86 -5.67 8.19
N LYS A 23 15.03 -5.69 7.55
CA LYS A 23 15.45 -4.62 6.65
C LYS A 23 14.86 -4.83 5.26
N PRO A 24 14.33 -3.78 4.62
CA PRO A 24 13.80 -3.87 3.25
C PRO A 24 14.81 -4.39 2.22
N GLU A 25 16.10 -4.08 2.43
CA GLU A 25 17.19 -4.42 1.51
C GLU A 25 17.48 -5.93 1.44
N ASP A 26 17.09 -6.68 2.48
CA ASP A 26 17.31 -8.12 2.57
C ASP A 26 16.36 -8.89 1.65
N TYR A 27 15.30 -8.25 1.16
CA TYR A 27 14.28 -8.85 0.29
C TYR A 27 14.47 -8.39 -1.16
N GLU A 28 14.34 -9.32 -2.10
CA GLU A 28 14.34 -9.01 -3.53
C GLU A 28 13.09 -8.23 -3.94
N THR A 29 11.93 -8.63 -3.42
CA THR A 29 10.64 -8.03 -3.70
C THR A 29 9.89 -7.77 -2.41
N ILE A 30 9.34 -6.56 -2.25
CA ILE A 30 8.45 -6.19 -1.15
C ILE A 30 7.07 -5.89 -1.69
N ILE A 31 6.05 -6.48 -1.06
CA ILE A 31 4.65 -6.21 -1.36
C ILE A 31 4.08 -5.32 -0.27
N VAL A 32 3.71 -4.08 -0.62
CA VAL A 32 3.09 -3.13 0.30
C VAL A 32 1.57 -3.17 0.14
N CYS A 33 0.91 -3.73 1.14
CA CYS A 33 -0.55 -3.77 1.23
C CYS A 33 -1.05 -2.52 1.97
N THR A 34 -1.86 -1.69 1.34
CA THR A 34 -2.47 -0.53 2.02
C THR A 34 -3.98 -0.44 1.75
N PRO A 35 -4.79 -0.22 2.80
CA PRO A 35 -6.14 0.23 2.59
C PRO A 35 -6.14 1.69 2.12
N ILE A 36 -7.12 2.04 1.30
CA ILE A 36 -7.41 3.43 0.94
C ILE A 36 -8.40 3.98 1.95
N TRP A 37 -7.95 4.97 2.74
CA TRP A 37 -8.79 5.67 3.69
C TRP A 37 -8.94 7.13 3.27
N ALA A 38 -10.18 7.60 3.11
CA ALA A 38 -10.48 8.97 2.68
C ALA A 38 -9.67 9.42 1.43
N SER A 39 -9.55 8.52 0.44
CA SER A 39 -8.80 8.74 -0.81
C SER A 39 -7.30 9.06 -0.61
N ASN A 40 -6.70 8.62 0.50
CA ASN A 40 -5.28 8.81 0.80
C ASN A 40 -4.61 7.51 1.30
N ILE A 41 -3.27 7.49 1.23
CA ILE A 41 -2.44 6.41 1.79
C ILE A 41 -2.59 6.40 3.31
N ALA A 42 -2.68 5.21 3.90
CA ALA A 42 -2.66 5.03 5.35
C ALA A 42 -1.39 5.68 5.96
N PRO A 43 -1.49 6.54 6.99
CA PRO A 43 -0.35 7.20 7.61
C PRO A 43 0.83 6.30 7.96
N PRO A 44 0.66 5.08 8.54
CA PRO A 44 1.80 4.23 8.85
C PRO A 44 2.55 3.73 7.61
N VAL A 45 1.82 3.43 6.52
CA VAL A 45 2.44 3.00 5.25
C VAL A 45 3.23 4.16 4.64
N ARG A 46 2.69 5.38 4.73
CA ARG A 46 3.41 6.58 4.30
C ARG A 46 4.73 6.75 5.06
N THR A 47 4.70 6.70 6.39
CA THR A 47 5.92 6.79 7.20
C THR A 47 6.93 5.70 6.79
N TYR A 48 6.48 4.46 6.64
CA TYR A 48 7.36 3.35 6.26
C TYR A 48 8.04 3.55 4.91
N LEU A 49 7.26 3.96 3.88
CA LEU A 49 7.80 4.22 2.54
C LEU A 49 8.76 5.41 2.54
N SER A 50 8.44 6.48 3.26
CA SER A 50 9.30 7.65 3.38
C SER A 50 10.62 7.32 4.06
N ASN A 51 10.59 6.56 5.16
CA ASN A 51 11.79 6.19 5.92
C ASN A 51 12.70 5.21 5.17
N ASN A 52 12.14 4.45 4.22
CA ASN A 52 12.86 3.43 3.47
C ASN A 52 12.99 3.74 1.98
N LYS A 53 12.75 4.99 1.59
CA LYS A 53 12.83 5.44 0.20
C LYS A 53 14.22 5.14 -0.38
N GLY A 54 14.25 4.45 -1.51
CA GLY A 54 15.49 4.06 -2.20
C GLY A 54 16.18 2.81 -1.63
N ARG A 55 15.61 2.17 -0.60
CA ARG A 55 16.13 0.91 -0.02
C ARG A 55 15.45 -0.33 -0.60
N PHE A 56 14.46 -0.13 -1.46
CA PHE A 56 13.69 -1.20 -2.09
C PHE A 56 14.35 -1.63 -3.41
N LYS A 57 14.56 -2.94 -3.58
CA LYS A 57 15.01 -3.52 -4.86
C LYS A 57 13.86 -3.55 -5.86
N ASN A 58 12.83 -4.36 -5.58
CA ASN A 58 11.55 -4.34 -6.27
C ASN A 58 10.42 -4.06 -5.27
N ILE A 59 9.49 -3.17 -5.63
CA ILE A 59 8.33 -2.85 -4.80
C ILE A 59 7.04 -3.08 -5.60
N SER A 60 6.09 -3.79 -5.00
CA SER A 60 4.77 -4.04 -5.58
C SER A 60 3.69 -3.57 -4.62
N TYR A 61 2.58 -3.04 -5.14
CA TYR A 61 1.52 -2.47 -4.32
C TYR A 61 0.24 -3.28 -4.40
N LEU A 62 -0.36 -3.53 -3.23
CA LEU A 62 -1.68 -4.14 -3.09
C LEU A 62 -2.62 -3.13 -2.42
N LEU A 63 -3.63 -2.69 -3.16
CA LEU A 63 -4.58 -1.68 -2.70
C LEU A 63 -5.92 -2.33 -2.36
N THR A 64 -6.47 -2.00 -1.19
CA THR A 64 -7.85 -2.39 -0.83
C THR A 64 -8.71 -1.15 -0.64
N TYR A 65 -9.90 -1.09 -1.23
CA TYR A 65 -10.75 0.09 -1.16
C TYR A 65 -12.24 -0.20 -1.32
N SER A 66 -13.06 0.68 -0.75
CA SER A 66 -14.50 0.73 -0.97
C SER A 66 -14.82 2.07 -1.62
N GLY A 67 -15.13 2.08 -2.92
CA GLY A 67 -15.42 3.30 -3.69
C GLY A 67 -14.43 3.53 -4.83
N SER A 68 -13.89 4.75 -4.96
CA SER A 68 -12.97 5.15 -6.02
C SER A 68 -11.78 5.96 -5.49
N GLY A 69 -10.74 6.13 -6.31
CA GLY A 69 -9.55 6.92 -5.98
C GLY A 69 -8.25 6.11 -5.88
N GLN A 70 -8.28 4.85 -6.31
CA GLN A 70 -7.12 3.96 -6.36
C GLN A 70 -5.97 4.53 -7.19
N ASP A 71 -6.25 5.16 -8.33
CA ASP A 71 -5.21 5.69 -9.22
C ASP A 71 -4.44 6.85 -8.57
N LYS A 72 -5.15 7.72 -7.85
CA LYS A 72 -4.54 8.83 -7.10
C LYS A 72 -3.66 8.33 -5.97
N VAL A 73 -4.10 7.29 -5.25
CA VAL A 73 -3.31 6.70 -4.16
C VAL A 73 -2.10 5.96 -4.71
N LEU A 74 -2.25 5.25 -5.84
CA LEU A 74 -1.15 4.58 -6.52
C LEU A 74 -0.07 5.58 -6.92
N ALA A 75 -0.44 6.68 -7.57
CA ALA A 75 0.51 7.72 -7.96
C ALA A 75 1.31 8.27 -6.75
N LYS A 76 0.63 8.50 -5.61
CA LYS A 76 1.29 8.92 -4.38
C LYS A 76 2.21 7.83 -3.79
N LEU A 77 1.84 6.55 -3.90
CA LEU A 77 2.68 5.46 -3.44
C LEU A 77 3.96 5.40 -4.28
N GLU A 78 3.85 5.55 -5.59
CA GLU A 78 5.00 5.55 -6.49
C GLU A 78 5.94 6.74 -6.25
N GLU A 79 5.39 7.90 -5.90
CA GLU A 79 6.19 9.09 -5.52
C GLU A 79 7.00 8.88 -4.23
N LEU A 80 6.42 8.16 -3.26
CA LEU A 80 7.03 7.93 -1.95
C LEU A 80 7.97 6.72 -1.94
N GLY A 81 7.48 5.57 -2.43
CA GLY A 81 8.16 4.28 -2.37
C GLY A 81 8.92 3.90 -3.64
N GLY A 82 8.68 4.58 -4.76
CA GLY A 82 9.24 4.24 -6.06
C GLY A 82 8.25 3.50 -6.96
N LYS A 83 8.61 3.41 -8.24
CA LYS A 83 7.75 2.83 -9.29
C LYS A 83 7.38 1.39 -8.97
N ALA A 84 6.10 1.08 -9.11
CA ALA A 84 5.62 -0.27 -8.87
C ALA A 84 6.17 -1.25 -9.91
N PHE A 85 6.73 -2.37 -9.45
CA PHE A 85 7.01 -3.52 -10.31
C PHE A 85 5.69 -4.14 -10.77
N LYS A 86 4.79 -4.42 -9.83
CA LYS A 86 3.42 -4.85 -10.10
C LYS A 86 2.44 -4.20 -9.13
N THR A 87 1.21 -3.99 -9.59
CA THR A 87 0.14 -3.45 -8.77
C THR A 87 -1.11 -4.29 -8.92
N VAL A 88 -1.74 -4.63 -7.80
CA VAL A 88 -3.07 -5.24 -7.77
C VAL A 88 -3.95 -4.43 -6.84
N HIS A 89 -5.24 -4.35 -7.17
CA HIS A 89 -6.20 -3.64 -6.36
C HIS A 89 -7.47 -4.47 -6.22
N PHE A 90 -8.05 -4.43 -5.02
CA PHE A 90 -9.24 -5.16 -4.63
C PHE A 90 -10.28 -4.17 -4.12
N SER A 91 -11.37 -4.07 -4.86
CA SER A 91 -12.56 -3.38 -4.40
C SER A 91 -13.33 -4.25 -3.43
N ASP A 92 -14.07 -3.62 -2.53
CA ASP A 92 -14.95 -4.32 -1.58
C ASP A 92 -16.06 -5.13 -2.28
N PHE A 93 -16.36 -4.81 -3.55
CA PHE A 93 -17.24 -5.59 -4.42
C PHE A 93 -16.59 -6.91 -4.87
N GLU A 94 -15.33 -6.88 -5.29
CA GLU A 94 -14.55 -8.08 -5.67
C GLU A 94 -14.28 -9.00 -4.46
N ARG A 95 -14.17 -8.43 -3.26
CA ARG A 95 -14.09 -9.23 -2.03
C ARG A 95 -15.36 -10.08 -1.80
N LYS A 96 -16.54 -9.52 -2.13
CA LYS A 96 -17.83 -10.21 -1.95
C LYS A 96 -18.12 -11.27 -3.01
N SER A 97 -17.49 -11.19 -4.17
CA SER A 97 -17.70 -12.14 -5.27
C SER A 97 -16.77 -13.36 -5.25
N ASN A 98 -15.90 -13.52 -4.23
CA ASN A 98 -14.87 -14.58 -4.14
C ASN A 98 -13.83 -14.61 -5.28
N VAL A 99 -13.86 -13.64 -6.21
CA VAL A 99 -12.93 -13.52 -7.35
C VAL A 99 -11.53 -13.04 -6.91
N TRP A 100 -11.40 -12.53 -5.68
CA TRP A 100 -10.14 -12.01 -5.15
C TRP A 100 -9.03 -13.07 -5.05
N ILE A 101 -9.37 -14.35 -4.84
CA ILE A 101 -8.38 -15.44 -4.73
C ILE A 101 -7.66 -15.67 -6.06
N GLU A 102 -8.41 -15.73 -7.16
CA GLU A 102 -7.84 -15.97 -8.49
C GLU A 102 -6.92 -14.81 -8.90
N LYS A 103 -7.37 -13.57 -8.68
CA LYS A 103 -6.60 -12.36 -8.99
C LYS A 103 -5.35 -12.25 -8.11
N LEU A 104 -5.43 -12.63 -6.84
CA LEU A 104 -4.27 -12.69 -5.94
C LEU A 104 -3.28 -13.77 -6.37
N THR A 105 -3.78 -14.93 -6.78
CA THR A 105 -2.93 -16.04 -7.25
C THR A 105 -2.22 -15.67 -8.55
N ALA A 106 -2.93 -15.04 -9.50
CA ALA A 106 -2.33 -14.53 -10.72
C ALA A 106 -1.23 -13.49 -10.42
N PHE A 107 -1.50 -12.55 -9.51
CA PHE A 107 -0.51 -11.57 -9.08
C PHE A 107 0.72 -12.23 -8.44
N ALA A 108 0.53 -13.21 -7.55
CA ALA A 108 1.63 -13.92 -6.90
C ALA A 108 2.50 -14.71 -7.88
N ASN A 109 1.93 -15.23 -8.97
CA ASN A 109 2.68 -15.94 -10.01
C ASN A 109 3.50 -15.01 -10.93
N GLU A 110 3.22 -13.71 -10.93
CA GLU A 110 3.90 -12.70 -11.75
C GLU A 110 4.98 -11.90 -11.01
N LEU A 111 5.18 -12.18 -9.71
CA LEU A 111 6.19 -11.57 -8.86
C LEU A 111 7.49 -12.37 -8.85
#